data_AF-A0A5N5GBF7-F1
#
_entry.id   AF-A0A5N5GBF7-F1
#
_cell.length_a   1.000
_cell.length_b   1.000
_cell.length_c   1.000
_cell.angle_alpha   90.00
_cell.angle_beta   90.00
_cell.angle_gamma   90.00
#
_symmetry.space_group_name_H-M   'P 1'
#
loop_
_entity.id
_entity.type
_entity.pdbx_description
1 polymer ?
#
loop_
_entity_poly.entity_id
_entity_poly.type
_entity_poly.pdbx_seq_one_letter_code
_entity_poly.pdbx_strand_id
1 'polypeptide(L)'
;MQNATTATIVARNLLTPKDSRLLSGRSDELAVQESLALSVQCASSVSNMGQRLLARSRQVESLMAEVEDLKQEIKQLKYENRSLHVLANNYSTGMKRKLDELQESEGRIQSDRQRLATYLQRHLFPGSSSVPPSIEASNALSSMPPALMPSAPMPSTSRVLPRSGSSREQPL
;
A
#
# COMPACT_ATOMS: atom_id res chain seq x y z
N MET A 1 41.28 33.56 -42.44
CA MET A 1 42.50 32.77 -42.14
C MET A 1 42.59 32.33 -40.68
N GLN A 2 42.22 33.17 -39.69
CA GLN A 2 42.31 32.84 -38.24
C GLN A 2 41.75 31.45 -37.84
N ASN A 3 40.55 31.09 -38.32
CA ASN A 3 39.87 29.86 -37.89
C ASN A 3 40.57 28.58 -38.36
N ALA A 4 41.17 28.61 -39.55
CA ALA A 4 41.95 27.48 -40.08
C ALA A 4 43.23 27.27 -39.26
N THR A 5 43.90 28.35 -38.86
CA THR A 5 45.11 28.28 -38.03
C THR A 5 44.80 27.69 -36.64
N THR A 6 43.71 28.12 -36.01
CA THR A 6 43.27 27.57 -34.70
C THR A 6 42.91 26.09 -34.80
N ALA A 7 42.18 25.69 -35.85
CA ALA A 7 41.82 24.29 -36.07
C ALA A 7 43.07 23.40 -36.23
N THR A 8 44.07 23.85 -37.00
CA THR A 8 45.33 23.12 -37.19
C THR A 8 46.13 22.99 -35.89
N ILE A 9 46.17 24.04 -35.07
CA ILE A 9 46.84 24.01 -33.76
C ILE A 9 46.14 23.03 -32.81
N VAL A 10 44.81 23.09 -32.74
CA VAL A 10 44.01 22.17 -31.89
C VAL A 10 44.16 20.73 -32.36
N ALA A 11 44.09 20.47 -33.67
CA ALA A 11 44.27 19.14 -34.24
C ALA A 11 45.67 18.57 -33.94
N ARG A 12 46.73 19.38 -34.02
CA ARG A 12 48.09 18.96 -33.64
C ARG A 12 48.21 18.57 -32.17
N ASN A 13 47.44 19.19 -31.29
CA ASN A 13 47.43 18.86 -29.86
C ASN A 13 46.58 17.61 -29.53
N LEU A 14 45.75 17.15 -30.47
CA LEU A 14 44.88 15.97 -30.31
C LEU A 14 45.47 14.69 -30.93
N LEU A 15 46.38 14.83 -31.90
CA LEU A 15 47.00 13.71 -32.61
C LEU A 15 48.17 13.12 -31.81
N THR A 16 48.15 11.81 -31.59
CA THR A 16 49.30 11.09 -31.05
C THR A 16 50.30 10.72 -32.16
N PRO A 17 51.58 10.42 -31.83
CA PRO A 17 52.57 9.95 -32.81
C PRO A 17 52.19 8.65 -33.54
N LYS A 18 51.26 7.86 -32.98
CA LYS A 18 50.69 6.70 -33.67
C LYS A 18 49.69 7.15 -34.74
N ASP A 19 48.85 8.12 -34.43
CA ASP A 19 47.84 8.64 -35.35
C ASP A 19 48.49 9.30 -36.56
N SER A 20 49.58 10.06 -36.37
CA SER A 20 50.34 10.65 -37.49
C SER A 20 50.95 9.61 -38.41
N ARG A 21 51.42 8.48 -37.87
CA ARG A 21 51.94 7.35 -38.68
C ARG A 21 50.83 6.64 -39.46
N LEU A 22 49.63 6.54 -38.88
CA LEU A 22 48.45 5.96 -39.54
C LEU A 22 47.89 6.88 -40.64
N LEU A 23 47.94 8.19 -40.43
CA LEU A 23 47.45 9.19 -41.38
C LEU A 23 48.45 9.50 -42.51
N SER A 24 49.75 9.33 -42.28
CA SER A 24 50.82 9.62 -43.28
C SER A 24 50.71 8.83 -44.59
N GLY A 25 49.95 7.73 -44.62
CA GLY A 25 49.71 6.92 -45.82
C GLY A 25 48.32 7.08 -46.42
N ARG A 26 47.46 7.95 -45.86
CA ARG A 26 46.09 8.17 -46.35
C ARG A 26 46.01 9.40 -47.24
N SER A 27 45.18 9.34 -48.27
CA SER A 27 44.87 10.52 -49.08
C SER A 27 43.90 11.43 -48.33
N ASP A 28 43.97 12.72 -48.63
CA ASP A 28 43.06 13.73 -48.08
C ASP A 28 41.58 13.38 -48.40
N GLU A 29 41.31 12.85 -49.60
CA GLU A 29 39.98 12.38 -50.02
C GLU A 29 39.41 11.30 -49.07
N LEU A 30 40.23 10.30 -48.70
CA LEU A 30 39.84 9.24 -47.78
C LEU A 30 39.59 9.80 -46.37
N ALA A 31 40.45 10.72 -45.91
CA ALA A 31 40.30 11.35 -44.60
C ALA A 31 39.01 12.18 -44.51
N VAL A 32 38.64 12.89 -45.59
CA VAL A 32 37.36 13.63 -45.68
C VAL A 32 36.18 12.67 -45.67
N GLN A 33 36.21 11.58 -46.43
CA GLN A 33 35.12 10.61 -46.49
C GLN A 33 34.91 9.90 -45.15
N GLU A 34 35.98 9.49 -44.46
CA GLU A 34 35.90 8.87 -43.13
C GLU A 34 35.40 9.86 -42.08
N SER A 35 35.84 11.13 -42.14
CA SER A 35 35.35 12.19 -41.25
C SER A 35 33.86 12.47 -41.46
N LEU A 36 33.40 12.43 -42.71
CA LEU A 36 31.99 12.56 -43.05
C LEU A 36 31.18 11.37 -42.51
N ALA A 37 31.66 10.13 -42.71
CA ALA A 37 31.01 8.93 -42.21
C ALA A 37 30.88 8.97 -40.67
N LEU A 38 31.94 9.37 -39.97
CA LEU A 38 31.92 9.56 -38.52
C LEU A 38 30.90 10.64 -38.13
N SER A 39 30.87 11.78 -38.83
CA SER A 39 29.93 12.87 -38.56
C SER A 39 28.46 12.41 -38.72
N VAL A 40 28.16 11.63 -39.75
CA VAL A 40 26.82 11.05 -39.96
C VAL A 40 26.45 10.07 -38.84
N GLN A 41 27.39 9.23 -38.40
CA GLN A 41 27.17 8.31 -37.28
C GLN A 41 26.96 9.06 -35.96
N CYS A 42 27.74 10.11 -35.68
CA CYS A 42 27.59 10.97 -34.52
C CYS A 42 26.22 11.66 -34.53
N ALA A 43 25.82 12.26 -35.65
CA ALA A 43 24.51 12.87 -35.80
C ALA A 43 23.38 11.87 -35.56
N SER A 44 23.51 10.64 -36.09
CA SER A 44 22.54 9.57 -35.90
C SER A 44 22.44 9.12 -34.43
N SER A 45 23.58 8.98 -33.75
CA SER A 45 23.67 8.63 -32.33
C SER A 45 23.00 9.68 -31.44
N VAL A 46 23.33 10.95 -31.65
CA VAL A 46 22.74 12.08 -30.91
C VAL A 46 21.24 12.18 -31.18
N SER A 47 20.80 11.98 -32.43
CA SER A 47 19.38 11.95 -32.79
C SER A 47 18.63 10.84 -32.05
N ASN A 48 19.19 9.62 -32.00
CA ASN A 48 18.60 8.51 -31.24
C ASN A 48 18.47 8.83 -29.74
N MET A 49 19.52 9.42 -29.15
CA MET A 49 19.48 9.87 -27.75
C MET A 49 18.40 10.93 -27.53
N GLY A 50 18.27 11.90 -28.44
CA GLY A 50 17.25 12.94 -28.40
C GLY A 50 15.83 12.37 -28.42
N GLN A 51 15.57 11.38 -29.28
CA GLN A 51 14.26 10.72 -29.33
C GLN A 51 13.93 9.97 -28.04
N ARG A 52 14.91 9.24 -27.49
CA ARG A 52 14.75 8.52 -26.23
C ARG A 52 14.53 9.48 -25.06
N LEU A 53 15.21 10.62 -25.05
CA LEU A 53 15.03 11.65 -24.05
C LEU A 53 13.62 12.25 -24.14
N LEU A 54 13.15 12.59 -25.34
CA LEU A 54 11.79 13.10 -25.56
C LEU A 54 10.72 12.12 -25.09
N ALA A 55 10.87 10.82 -25.41
CA ALA A 55 9.96 9.79 -24.95
C ALA A 55 9.94 9.69 -23.41
N ARG A 56 11.10 9.79 -22.75
CA ARG A 56 11.18 9.81 -21.28
C ARG A 56 10.57 11.07 -20.68
N SER A 57 10.75 12.24 -21.28
CA SER A 57 10.13 13.48 -20.79
C SER A 57 8.60 13.35 -20.76
N ARG A 58 7.99 12.78 -21.80
CA ARG A 58 6.54 12.53 -21.83
C ARG A 58 6.08 11.54 -20.76
N GLN A 59 6.87 10.50 -20.49
CA GLN A 59 6.57 9.56 -19.39
C GLN A 59 6.60 10.25 -18.03
N VAL A 60 7.57 11.14 -17.81
CA VAL A 60 7.67 11.93 -16.57
C VAL A 60 6.47 12.87 -16.42
N GLU A 61 6.04 13.53 -17.49
CA GLU A 61 4.83 14.37 -17.49
C GLU A 61 3.58 13.56 -17.14
N SER A 62 3.40 12.39 -17.75
CA SER A 62 2.29 11.48 -17.44
C SER A 62 2.31 11.03 -15.98
N LEU A 63 3.49 10.65 -15.46
CA LEU A 63 3.64 10.21 -14.07
C LEU A 63 3.38 11.35 -13.09
N MET A 64 3.77 12.58 -13.44
CA MET A 64 3.51 13.75 -12.61
C MET A 64 2.00 14.02 -12.46
N ALA A 65 1.23 13.84 -13.54
CA ALA A 65 -0.22 13.96 -13.48
C ALA A 65 -0.85 12.89 -12.57
N GLU A 66 -0.42 11.64 -12.69
CA GLU A 66 -0.88 10.54 -11.83
C GLU A 66 -0.54 10.77 -10.35
N VAL A 67 0.65 11.30 -10.05
CA VAL A 67 1.06 11.63 -8.68
C VAL A 67 0.17 12.71 -8.07
N GLU A 68 -0.19 13.75 -8.83
CA GLU A 68 -1.09 14.79 -8.32
C GLU A 68 -2.52 14.28 -8.13
N ASP A 69 -3.01 13.38 -8.99
CA ASP A 69 -4.32 12.73 -8.82
C ASP A 69 -4.37 11.85 -7.55
N LEU A 70 -3.39 10.95 -7.38
CA LEU A 70 -3.26 10.10 -6.19
C LEU A 70 -3.14 10.92 -4.90
N LYS A 71 -2.41 12.04 -4.94
CA LYS A 71 -2.26 12.95 -3.80
C LYS A 71 -3.58 13.59 -3.42
N GLN A 72 -4.45 13.88 -4.38
CA GLN A 72 -5.79 14.39 -4.12
C GLN A 72 -6.70 13.29 -3.54
N GLU A 73 -6.63 12.07 -4.06
CA GLU A 73 -7.34 10.91 -3.53
C GLU A 73 -6.95 10.62 -2.07
N ILE A 74 -5.65 10.62 -1.76
CA ILE A 74 -5.15 10.44 -0.39
C ILE A 74 -5.70 11.51 0.55
N LYS A 75 -5.77 12.78 0.10
CA LYS A 75 -6.37 13.85 0.92
C LYS A 75 -7.85 13.56 1.19
N GLN A 76 -8.60 13.15 0.18
CA GLN A 76 -10.02 12.82 0.31
C GLN A 76 -10.24 11.64 1.27
N LEU A 77 -9.52 10.53 1.06
CA LEU A 77 -9.57 9.36 1.93
C LEU A 77 -9.20 9.69 3.38
N LYS A 78 -8.25 10.60 3.59
CA LYS A 78 -7.88 11.07 4.94
C LYS A 78 -9.03 11.83 5.62
N TYR A 79 -9.84 12.59 4.88
CA TYR A 79 -11.01 13.25 5.46
C TYR A 79 -12.12 12.26 5.79
N GLU A 80 -12.42 11.34 4.87
CA GLU A 80 -13.42 10.29 5.09
C GLU A 80 -13.05 9.39 6.27
N ASN A 81 -11.80 8.99 6.38
CA ASN A 81 -11.33 8.17 7.50
C ASN A 81 -11.49 8.87 8.85
N ARG A 82 -11.22 10.19 8.93
CA ARG A 82 -11.49 10.97 10.14
C ARG A 82 -12.99 11.03 10.47
N SER A 83 -13.83 11.23 9.45
CA SER A 83 -15.28 11.27 9.62
C SER A 83 -15.82 9.93 10.14
N LEU A 84 -15.37 8.83 9.55
CA LEU A 84 -15.69 7.47 10.00
C LEU A 84 -15.22 7.21 11.43
N HIS A 85 -14.03 7.69 11.80
CA HIS A 85 -13.52 7.54 13.16
C HIS A 85 -14.42 8.27 14.18
N VAL A 86 -14.86 9.49 13.88
CA VAL A 86 -15.81 10.23 14.73
C VAL A 86 -17.14 9.47 14.84
N LEU A 87 -17.67 8.96 13.74
CA LEU A 87 -18.91 8.21 13.73
C LEU A 87 -18.81 6.92 14.57
N ALA A 88 -17.74 6.16 14.40
CA ALA A 88 -17.47 4.95 15.17
C ALA A 88 -17.36 5.24 16.68
N ASN A 89 -16.67 6.32 17.04
CA ASN A 89 -16.55 6.72 18.45
C ASN A 89 -17.90 7.13 19.06
N ASN A 90 -18.70 7.91 18.32
CA ASN A 90 -20.05 8.29 18.75
C ASN A 90 -20.95 7.06 18.93
N TYR A 91 -20.89 6.11 18.00
CA TYR A 91 -21.64 4.87 18.08
C TYR A 91 -21.21 4.03 19.29
N SER A 92 -19.90 3.81 19.48
CA SER A 92 -19.35 3.07 20.60
C SER A 92 -19.74 3.70 21.94
N THR A 93 -19.62 5.03 22.05
CA THR A 93 -20.00 5.76 23.26
C THR A 93 -21.51 5.65 23.53
N GLY A 94 -22.34 5.76 22.49
CA GLY A 94 -23.78 5.59 22.59
C GLY A 94 -24.18 4.19 23.04
N MET A 95 -23.53 3.17 22.49
CA MET A 95 -23.79 1.78 22.86
C MET A 95 -23.32 1.44 24.27
N LYS A 96 -22.16 1.96 24.70
CA LYS A 96 -21.70 1.82 26.08
C LYS A 96 -22.72 2.41 27.07
N ARG A 97 -23.23 3.61 26.81
CA ARG A 97 -24.26 4.23 27.67
C ARG A 97 -25.51 3.37 27.79
N LYS A 98 -26.01 2.83 26.68
CA LYS A 98 -27.17 1.92 26.70
C LYS A 98 -26.88 0.64 27.50
N LEU A 99 -25.66 0.12 27.41
CA LEU A 99 -25.25 -1.04 28.20
C LEU A 99 -25.22 -0.71 29.70
N ASP A 100 -24.66 0.45 30.07
CA ASP A 100 -24.63 0.94 31.45
C ASP A 100 -26.07 1.12 32.00
N GLU A 101 -26.98 1.69 31.20
CA GLU A 101 -28.42 1.83 31.55
C GLU A 101 -29.11 0.48 31.76
N LEU A 102 -28.85 -0.50 30.87
CA LEU A 102 -29.40 -1.85 31.00
C LEU A 102 -28.88 -2.53 32.26
N GLN A 103 -27.57 -2.44 32.53
CA GLN A 103 -26.96 -3.03 33.72
C GLN A 103 -27.52 -2.42 35.01
N GLU A 104 -27.75 -1.10 35.04
CA GLU A 104 -28.38 -0.43 36.18
C GLU A 104 -29.83 -0.90 36.37
N SER A 105 -30.60 -1.04 35.27
CA SER A 105 -31.97 -1.55 35.32
C SER A 105 -32.05 -3.01 35.80
N GLU A 106 -31.10 -3.85 35.39
CA GLU A 106 -30.99 -5.22 35.84
C GLU A 106 -30.73 -5.29 37.35
N GLY A 107 -29.80 -4.47 37.86
CA GLY A 107 -29.53 -4.36 39.30
C GLY A 107 -30.76 -3.94 40.10
N ARG A 108 -31.56 -3.00 39.59
CA ARG A 108 -32.85 -2.62 40.18
C ARG A 108 -33.84 -3.78 40.20
N ILE A 109 -34.01 -4.47 39.06
CA ILE A 109 -34.93 -5.61 38.94
C ILE A 109 -34.53 -6.75 39.90
N GLN A 110 -33.23 -7.05 40.02
CA GLN A 110 -32.73 -8.05 40.95
C GLN A 110 -33.01 -7.65 42.41
N SER A 111 -32.81 -6.37 42.75
CA SER A 111 -33.12 -5.84 44.07
C SER A 111 -34.61 -5.90 44.41
N ASP A 112 -35.48 -5.52 43.47
CA ASP A 112 -36.93 -5.61 43.62
C ASP A 112 -37.40 -7.06 43.75
N ARG A 113 -36.81 -7.98 42.98
CA ARG A 113 -37.06 -9.42 43.09
C ARG A 113 -36.69 -9.94 44.48
N GLN A 114 -35.55 -9.55 45.03
CA GLN A 114 -35.15 -9.94 46.38
C GLN A 114 -36.12 -9.37 47.43
N ARG A 115 -36.52 -8.10 47.29
CA ARG A 115 -37.48 -7.46 48.19
C ARG A 115 -38.82 -8.19 48.17
N LEU A 116 -39.34 -8.50 46.98
CA LEU A 116 -40.57 -9.29 46.83
C LEU A 116 -40.44 -10.68 47.46
N ALA A 117 -39.33 -11.39 47.23
CA ALA A 117 -39.08 -12.70 47.84
C ALA A 117 -39.11 -12.63 49.38
N THR A 118 -38.47 -11.62 49.98
CA THR A 118 -38.51 -11.42 51.44
C THR A 118 -39.91 -11.07 51.96
N TYR A 119 -40.68 -10.27 51.22
CA TYR A 119 -42.05 -9.92 51.56
C TYR A 119 -42.95 -11.17 51.55
N LEU A 120 -42.87 -11.98 50.49
CA LEU A 120 -43.63 -13.23 50.39
C LEU A 120 -43.26 -14.21 51.51
N GLN A 121 -41.98 -14.37 51.83
CA GLN A 121 -41.53 -15.22 52.94
C GLN A 121 -42.13 -14.77 54.28
N ARG A 122 -42.12 -13.46 54.58
CA ARG A 122 -42.63 -12.93 55.85
C ARG A 122 -44.15 -13.04 55.98
N HIS A 123 -44.89 -12.83 54.90
CA HIS A 123 -46.36 -12.71 54.96
C HIS A 123 -47.12 -13.98 54.58
N LEU A 124 -46.55 -14.85 53.74
CA LEU A 124 -47.18 -16.11 53.36
C LEU A 124 -46.70 -17.30 54.20
N PHE A 125 -45.51 -17.22 54.80
CA PHE A 125 -44.96 -18.26 55.68
C PHE A 125 -44.44 -17.71 57.03
N PRO A 126 -45.30 -17.08 57.86
CA PRO A 126 -44.91 -16.49 59.14
C PRO A 126 -44.69 -17.58 60.23
N GLY A 127 -43.71 -18.46 60.04
CA GLY A 127 -43.37 -19.46 61.07
C GLY A 127 -42.44 -20.62 60.73
N SER A 128 -42.03 -20.85 59.48
CA SER A 128 -41.18 -22.02 59.17
C SER A 128 -39.69 -21.71 59.28
N SER A 129 -39.07 -22.20 60.35
CA SER A 129 -37.67 -22.59 60.36
C SER A 129 -37.47 -23.73 59.35
N SER A 130 -37.17 -23.38 58.10
CA SER A 130 -36.57 -24.32 57.16
C SER A 130 -35.95 -23.59 55.99
N VAL A 131 -34.72 -24.03 55.71
CA VAL A 131 -33.94 -23.96 54.48
C VAL A 131 -34.63 -23.22 53.31
N PRO A 132 -34.01 -22.15 52.76
CA PRO A 132 -34.57 -21.48 51.59
C PRO A 132 -34.79 -22.49 50.46
N PRO A 133 -35.90 -22.43 49.70
CA PRO A 133 -36.06 -23.29 48.54
C PRO A 133 -34.96 -22.89 47.56
N SER A 134 -33.98 -23.78 47.37
CA SER A 134 -32.99 -23.65 46.32
C SER A 134 -33.74 -23.67 44.99
N ILE A 135 -33.94 -22.50 44.39
CA ILE A 135 -34.29 -22.40 42.97
C ILE A 135 -32.99 -22.65 42.19
N GLU A 136 -32.47 -23.85 42.34
CA GLU A 136 -31.40 -24.43 41.53
C GLU A 136 -32.05 -25.24 40.42
N ALA A 137 -32.97 -24.59 39.69
CA ALA A 137 -33.74 -25.24 38.63
C ALA A 137 -34.16 -24.27 37.51
N SER A 138 -33.36 -23.25 37.22
CA SER A 138 -33.53 -22.46 35.98
C SER A 138 -32.24 -22.10 35.25
N ASN A 139 -31.06 -22.44 35.79
CA ASN A 139 -29.80 -22.35 35.04
C ASN A 139 -29.44 -23.64 34.27
N ALA A 140 -30.25 -24.70 34.39
CA ALA A 140 -29.98 -25.98 33.73
C ALA A 140 -30.30 -26.00 32.21
N LEU A 141 -30.85 -24.93 31.63
CA LEU A 141 -31.07 -24.82 30.18
C LEU A 141 -30.04 -23.92 29.46
N SER A 142 -29.02 -23.42 30.16
CA SER A 142 -27.88 -22.72 29.55
C SER A 142 -26.61 -23.56 29.59
N SER A 143 -26.71 -24.84 29.20
CA SER A 143 -25.57 -25.64 28.77
C SER A 143 -25.80 -26.03 27.32
N MET A 144 -25.53 -25.08 26.41
CA MET A 144 -25.08 -25.48 25.09
C MET A 144 -23.72 -26.17 25.25
N PRO A 145 -23.52 -27.36 24.66
CA PRO A 145 -22.20 -27.98 24.68
C PRO A 145 -21.21 -27.06 23.95
N PRO A 146 -19.93 -27.02 24.33
CA PRO A 146 -18.93 -26.40 23.49
C PRO A 146 -18.96 -27.14 22.15
N ALA A 147 -19.34 -26.43 21.08
CA ALA A 147 -19.17 -26.93 19.73
C ALA A 147 -17.69 -27.27 19.54
N LEU A 148 -17.41 -28.56 19.38
CA LEU A 148 -16.14 -29.06 18.87
C LEU A 148 -15.91 -28.38 17.51
N MET A 149 -15.05 -27.38 17.51
CA MET A 149 -14.54 -26.75 16.29
C MET A 149 -13.92 -27.84 15.41
N PRO A 150 -14.30 -27.98 14.14
CA PRO A 150 -13.42 -28.58 13.16
C PRO A 150 -12.21 -27.65 13.03
N SER A 151 -11.01 -28.15 13.30
CA SER A 151 -9.77 -27.45 12.98
C SER A 151 -9.76 -27.11 11.50
N ALA A 152 -9.98 -25.83 11.17
CA ALA A 152 -9.64 -25.31 9.86
C ALA A 152 -8.11 -25.11 9.80
N PRO A 153 -7.44 -25.58 8.75
CA PRO A 153 -6.00 -25.42 8.63
C PRO A 153 -5.65 -23.95 8.39
N MET A 154 -4.75 -23.42 9.22
CA MET A 154 -4.08 -22.15 8.99
C MET A 154 -3.29 -22.20 7.68
N PRO A 155 -3.38 -21.19 6.79
CA PRO A 155 -2.32 -20.94 5.85
C PRO A 155 -1.26 -20.09 6.55
N SER A 156 -0.22 -20.76 7.04
CA SER A 156 1.02 -20.11 7.46
C SER A 156 1.65 -19.35 6.30
N THR A 157 2.09 -18.14 6.58
CA THR A 157 2.91 -17.32 5.71
C THR A 157 4.25 -17.98 5.38
N SER A 158 4.76 -17.62 4.20
CA SER A 158 6.11 -17.84 3.66
C SER A 158 6.32 -19.05 2.75
N ARG A 159 6.21 -18.81 1.44
CA ARG A 159 7.19 -19.35 0.50
C ARG A 159 7.64 -18.29 -0.49
N VAL A 160 8.92 -17.99 -0.39
CA VAL A 160 9.73 -17.12 -1.23
C VAL A 160 10.26 -17.93 -2.43
N LEU A 161 10.27 -17.27 -3.61
CA LEU A 161 11.06 -17.49 -4.86
C LEU A 161 10.71 -18.65 -5.83
N PRO A 162 11.08 -18.59 -7.16
CA PRO A 162 11.66 -17.50 -7.95
C PRO A 162 11.05 -17.22 -9.37
N ARG A 163 11.50 -16.07 -9.90
CA ARG A 163 11.66 -15.56 -11.28
C ARG A 163 11.87 -16.56 -12.44
N SER A 164 11.12 -16.38 -13.54
CA SER A 164 11.45 -16.48 -15.00
C SER A 164 10.18 -16.89 -15.79
N GLY A 165 9.79 -16.42 -16.97
CA GLY A 165 10.32 -15.53 -18.01
C GLY A 165 9.26 -15.45 -19.14
N SER A 166 9.32 -14.38 -19.94
CA SER A 166 8.74 -14.10 -21.27
C SER A 166 7.59 -14.96 -21.84
N SER A 167 6.55 -14.31 -22.39
CA SER A 167 6.36 -14.31 -23.86
C SER A 167 5.36 -13.23 -24.29
N ARG A 168 5.69 -12.58 -25.40
CA ARG A 168 4.99 -11.49 -26.08
C ARG A 168 4.51 -12.07 -27.39
N GLU A 169 3.20 -12.05 -27.67
CA GLU A 169 2.68 -12.33 -29.01
C GLU A 169 1.84 -11.17 -29.52
N GLN A 170 2.33 -10.54 -30.59
CA GLN A 170 1.50 -10.04 -31.70
C GLN A 170 1.38 -11.16 -32.73
N PRO A 171 0.45 -11.06 -33.68
CA PRO A 171 0.95 -10.95 -35.06
C PRO A 171 0.17 -10.00 -35.99
N LEU A 172 0.97 -9.45 -36.92
CA LEU A 172 0.73 -8.98 -38.30
C LEU A 172 -0.39 -7.96 -38.59
#